data_AF-Q852P1-F1
#
_entry.id   AF-Q852P1-F1
#
_cell.length_a   1.000
_cell.length_b   1.000
_cell.length_c   1.000
_cell.angle_alpha   90.00
_cell.angle_beta   90.00
_cell.angle_gamma   90.00
#
_symmetry.space_group_name_H-M   'P 1'
#
loop_
_entity.id
_entity.type
_entity.pdbx_description
1 polymer ?
#
loop_
_entity_poly.entity_id
_entity_poly.type
_entity_poly.pdbx_seq_one_letter_code
_entity_poly.pdbx_strand_id
1 'polypeptide(L)'
;GRLRLRDRVALENALEQKARHWITLAAGYDLCDPELQSYSVSVTVGEHTYAMGTSCDLTPTAVTTRICDPSQGGLPYIVAPRYFLLAQTNNRSSTNEYCFGLSTWAAEGDSLSRMEWYANRSLSAWVAGFTLYSSTGNITALPARWATGSNGSTDILQANEINWTTTQANGAMVCVRVKKPRTLQQLCFEDRLCYVSLFGSSGDRCPTFKTALRQT
;
A
#
# COMPACT_ATOMS: atom_id res chain seq x y z
N GLY A 1 16.72 -41.72 25.55
CA GLY A 1 18.16 -41.71 25.24
C GLY A 1 18.66 -40.28 25.19
N ARG A 2 19.77 -39.94 25.84
CA ARG A 2 20.37 -38.61 25.74
C ARG A 2 21.12 -38.52 24.40
N LEU A 3 20.62 -37.71 23.49
CA LEU A 3 21.39 -37.25 22.33
C LEU A 3 22.68 -36.58 22.84
N ARG A 4 23.79 -36.81 22.14
CA ARG A 4 25.03 -36.10 22.47
C ARG A 4 24.81 -34.62 22.20
N LEU A 5 25.41 -33.74 23.01
CA LEU A 5 25.24 -32.29 22.91
C LEU A 5 25.46 -31.78 21.46
N ARG A 6 26.42 -32.38 20.75
CA ARG A 6 26.73 -32.08 19.35
C ARG A 6 25.58 -32.37 18.39
N ASP A 7 24.87 -33.48 18.59
CA ASP A 7 23.75 -33.89 17.74
C ASP A 7 22.53 -32.99 17.95
N ARG A 8 22.34 -32.51 19.18
CA ARG A 8 21.28 -31.55 19.53
C ARG A 8 21.49 -30.20 18.84
N VAL A 9 22.71 -29.65 18.89
CA VAL A 9 23.04 -28.37 18.22
C VAL A 9 22.87 -28.49 16.70
N ALA A 10 23.28 -29.61 16.11
CA ALA A 10 23.10 -29.84 14.68
C ALA A 10 21.61 -29.87 14.27
N LEU A 11 20.76 -30.51 15.10
CA LEU A 11 19.32 -30.56 14.88
C LEU A 11 18.67 -29.16 15.01
N GLU A 12 19.02 -28.40 16.04
CA GLU A 12 18.49 -27.05 16.27
C GLU A 12 18.82 -26.12 15.08
N ASN A 13 20.07 -26.15 14.58
CA ASN A 13 20.48 -25.39 13.41
C ASN A 13 19.72 -25.80 12.12
N ALA A 14 19.52 -27.11 11.92
CA ALA A 14 18.79 -27.61 10.76
C ALA A 14 17.30 -27.18 10.80
N LEU A 15 16.68 -27.24 11.98
CA LEU A 15 15.31 -26.77 12.19
C LEU A 15 15.19 -25.27 11.97
N GLU A 16 16.14 -24.46 12.43
CA GLU A 16 16.13 -23.02 12.18
C GLU A 16 16.20 -22.70 10.68
N GLN A 17 17.09 -23.35 9.93
CA GLN A 17 17.19 -23.15 8.47
C GLN A 17 15.90 -23.54 7.75
N LYS A 18 15.29 -24.67 8.15
CA LYS A 18 14.00 -25.11 7.58
C LYS A 18 12.86 -24.16 7.95
N ALA A 19 12.81 -23.69 9.18
CA ALA A 19 11.83 -22.71 9.63
C ALA A 19 11.93 -21.40 8.84
N ARG A 20 13.14 -20.86 8.63
CA ARG A 20 13.34 -19.67 7.77
C ARG A 20 12.80 -19.90 6.36
N HIS A 21 13.11 -21.05 5.76
CA HIS A 21 12.60 -21.38 4.42
C HIS A 21 11.07 -21.44 4.37
N TRP A 22 10.43 -22.09 5.34
CA TRP A 22 8.97 -22.16 5.40
C TRP A 22 8.33 -20.80 5.64
N ILE A 23 8.94 -19.94 6.46
CA ILE A 23 8.49 -18.58 6.67
C ILE A 23 8.59 -17.76 5.38
N THR A 24 9.71 -17.83 4.66
CA THR A 24 9.86 -17.20 3.34
C THR A 24 8.81 -17.71 2.35
N LEU A 25 8.54 -19.01 2.32
CA LEU A 25 7.53 -19.61 1.44
C LEU A 25 6.12 -19.13 1.80
N ALA A 26 5.76 -19.13 3.09
CA ALA A 26 4.49 -18.65 3.60
C ALA A 26 4.29 -17.15 3.31
N ALA A 27 5.38 -16.40 3.28
CA ALA A 27 5.40 -15.00 2.90
C ALA A 27 5.47 -14.76 1.38
N GLY A 28 5.26 -15.77 0.53
CA GLY A 28 5.29 -15.59 -0.92
C GLY A 28 6.66 -15.21 -1.49
N TYR A 29 7.74 -15.57 -0.80
CA TYR A 29 9.14 -15.21 -1.07
C TYR A 29 9.52 -13.74 -0.86
N ASP A 30 8.56 -12.88 -0.51
CA ASP A 30 8.79 -11.49 -0.16
C ASP A 30 8.14 -11.19 1.20
N LEU A 31 8.93 -11.26 2.27
CA LEU A 31 8.47 -10.95 3.62
C LEU A 31 7.89 -9.55 3.74
N CYS A 32 8.25 -8.64 2.83
CA CYS A 32 7.80 -7.25 2.81
C CYS A 32 6.66 -7.02 1.82
N ASP A 33 5.92 -8.07 1.50
CA ASP A 33 4.67 -7.96 0.80
C ASP A 33 3.70 -7.03 1.57
N PRO A 34 3.07 -6.04 0.90
CA PRO A 34 2.03 -5.21 1.49
C PRO A 34 0.94 -5.98 2.24
N GLU A 35 0.60 -7.21 1.83
CA GLU A 35 -0.39 -8.05 2.54
C GLU A 35 0.03 -8.46 3.95
N LEU A 36 1.32 -8.53 4.21
CA LEU A 36 1.88 -8.97 5.48
C LEU A 36 2.34 -7.81 6.36
N GLN A 37 2.02 -6.57 5.97
CA GLN A 37 2.32 -5.39 6.76
C GLN A 37 1.71 -5.50 8.16
N SER A 38 2.53 -5.30 9.19
CA SER A 38 2.15 -5.42 10.61
C SER A 38 1.79 -6.84 11.07
N TYR A 39 1.99 -7.86 10.24
CA TYR A 39 1.87 -9.26 10.64
C TYR A 39 3.24 -9.83 11.03
N SER A 40 3.25 -10.72 12.02
CA SER A 40 4.39 -11.57 12.34
C SER A 40 4.12 -12.99 11.86
N VAL A 41 5.04 -13.55 11.09
CA VAL A 41 4.97 -14.97 10.68
C VAL A 41 5.87 -15.79 11.60
N SER A 42 5.29 -16.84 12.20
CA SER A 42 6.01 -17.82 13.00
C SER A 42 5.68 -19.23 12.56
N VAL A 43 6.61 -20.15 12.78
CA VAL A 43 6.46 -21.58 12.51
C VAL A 43 6.77 -22.36 13.77
N THR A 44 5.85 -23.25 14.15
CA THR A 44 5.99 -24.12 15.32
C THR A 44 6.31 -25.54 14.88
N VAL A 45 7.39 -26.12 15.40
CA VAL A 45 7.81 -27.50 15.18
C VAL A 45 8.00 -28.20 16.52
N GLY A 46 7.05 -29.07 16.88
CA GLY A 46 7.02 -29.66 18.22
C GLY A 46 6.82 -28.58 19.28
N GLU A 47 7.76 -28.48 20.23
CA GLU A 47 7.76 -27.48 21.31
C GLU A 47 8.52 -26.18 20.94
N HIS A 48 9.10 -26.11 19.74
CA HIS A 48 9.91 -24.97 19.30
C HIS A 48 9.12 -24.06 18.39
N THR A 49 9.05 -22.77 18.73
CA THR A 49 8.48 -21.72 17.87
C THR A 49 9.61 -20.86 17.29
N TYR A 50 9.66 -20.78 15.98
CA TYR A 50 10.58 -19.95 15.22
C TYR A 50 9.79 -18.78 14.65
N ALA A 51 10.08 -17.57 15.11
CA ALA A 51 9.54 -16.34 14.52
C ALA A 51 10.67 -15.64 13.75
N MET A 52 10.39 -15.11 12.56
CA MET A 52 11.32 -14.14 11.98
C MET A 52 11.09 -12.80 12.67
N GLY A 53 12.13 -12.29 13.32
CA GLY A 53 12.13 -10.99 14.01
C GLY A 53 12.02 -9.78 13.07
N THR A 54 11.97 -10.00 11.76
CA THR A 54 11.69 -8.96 10.77
C THR A 54 10.20 -8.92 10.52
N SER A 55 9.48 -8.23 11.40
CA SER A 55 8.37 -7.37 10.94
C SER A 55 8.90 -6.60 9.74
N CYS A 56 8.20 -6.61 8.61
CA CYS A 56 8.49 -5.67 7.53
C CYS A 56 7.99 -4.26 7.90
N ASP A 57 8.48 -3.79 9.04
CA ASP A 57 8.67 -2.39 9.38
C ASP A 57 9.76 -1.83 8.48
N LEU A 58 9.50 -1.80 7.16
CA LEU A 58 10.00 -0.69 6.38
C LEU A 58 9.27 0.51 6.99
N THR A 59 9.96 1.20 7.88
CA THR A 59 9.48 2.43 8.50
C THR A 59 8.97 3.29 7.35
N PRO A 60 7.71 3.78 7.37
CA PRO A 60 7.21 4.56 6.26
C PRO A 60 8.12 5.79 6.08
N THR A 61 9.00 5.74 5.08
CA THR A 61 9.69 6.94 4.59
C THR A 61 8.74 7.79 3.74
N ALA A 62 7.48 7.36 3.61
CA ALA A 62 6.42 8.10 2.95
C ALA A 62 6.18 9.40 3.69
N VAL A 63 6.75 10.45 3.13
CA VAL A 63 6.48 11.81 3.52
C VAL A 63 5.04 12.11 3.10
N THR A 64 4.23 12.62 4.01
CA THR A 64 2.90 13.17 3.71
C THR A 64 2.97 14.69 3.71
N THR A 65 2.01 15.36 3.07
CA THR A 65 1.92 16.85 3.14
C THR A 65 1.71 17.40 4.55
N ARG A 66 1.19 16.57 5.46
CA ARG A 66 0.99 16.92 6.87
C ARG A 66 1.62 15.90 7.79
N ILE A 67 2.01 16.34 8.98
CA ILE A 67 2.40 15.45 10.07
C ILE A 67 1.13 14.77 10.55
N CYS A 68 1.04 13.46 10.37
CA CYS A 68 -0.09 12.66 10.85
C CYS A 68 -0.02 12.53 12.37
N ASP A 69 -1.12 12.79 13.07
CA ASP A 69 -1.23 12.51 14.50
C ASP A 69 -1.74 11.07 14.70
N PRO A 70 -0.88 10.11 15.10
CA PRO A 70 -1.30 8.73 15.31
C PRO A 70 -2.27 8.58 16.51
N SER A 71 -2.35 9.58 17.40
CA SER A 71 -3.21 9.54 18.59
C SER A 71 -4.68 9.86 18.30
N GLN A 72 -5.00 10.47 17.14
CA GLN A 72 -6.36 10.91 16.83
C GLN A 72 -7.28 9.83 16.27
N GLY A 73 -6.85 8.56 16.26
CA GLY A 73 -7.60 7.45 15.70
C GLY A 73 -7.53 7.38 14.17
N GLY A 74 -7.79 6.19 13.61
CA GLY A 74 -7.74 5.97 12.16
C GLY A 74 -8.95 6.57 11.43
N LEU A 75 -8.77 6.82 10.12
CA LEU A 75 -9.92 6.97 9.22
C LEU A 75 -10.59 5.59 9.03
N PRO A 76 -11.91 5.53 8.74
CA PRO A 76 -12.61 4.27 8.51
C PRO A 76 -12.26 3.62 7.15
N TYR A 77 -11.24 4.13 6.43
CA TYR A 77 -10.90 3.75 5.07
C TYR A 77 -9.61 2.93 5.04
N ILE A 78 -9.59 1.90 4.19
CA ILE A 78 -8.43 1.04 3.93
C ILE A 78 -8.19 1.02 2.43
N VAL A 79 -6.91 1.07 2.03
CA VAL A 79 -6.48 0.85 0.64
C VAL A 79 -6.13 -0.61 0.46
N ALA A 80 -6.57 -1.21 -0.64
CA ALA A 80 -6.20 -2.58 -0.99
C ALA A 80 -4.67 -2.69 -1.15
N PRO A 81 -4.05 -3.78 -0.64
CA PRO A 81 -2.60 -3.99 -0.71
C PRO A 81 -2.10 -4.16 -2.15
N ARG A 82 -3.00 -4.44 -3.11
CA ARG A 82 -2.70 -4.51 -4.53
C ARG A 82 -3.49 -3.49 -5.33
N TYR A 83 -2.78 -2.74 -6.16
CA TYR A 83 -3.38 -2.01 -7.26
C TYR A 83 -3.33 -2.84 -8.54
N PHE A 84 -4.24 -2.58 -9.47
CA PHE A 84 -4.32 -3.32 -10.73
C PHE A 84 -4.54 -2.39 -11.91
N LEU A 85 -4.17 -2.86 -13.10
CA LEU A 85 -4.46 -2.15 -14.34
C LEU A 85 -5.93 -2.40 -14.72
N LEU A 86 -6.73 -1.34 -14.79
CA LEU A 86 -8.11 -1.47 -15.26
C LEU A 86 -8.11 -1.78 -16.75
N ALA A 87 -8.78 -2.87 -17.13
CA ALA A 87 -8.91 -3.27 -18.52
C ALA A 87 -9.60 -2.15 -19.30
N GLN A 88 -8.86 -1.52 -20.22
CA GLN A 88 -9.43 -0.50 -21.07
C GLN A 88 -10.24 -1.14 -22.18
N THR A 89 -11.52 -0.82 -22.23
CA THR A 89 -12.42 -1.22 -23.32
C THR A 89 -11.99 -0.61 -24.66
N ASN A 90 -11.28 0.54 -24.61
CA ASN A 90 -10.80 1.25 -25.78
C ASN A 90 -9.27 1.29 -25.82
N ASN A 91 -8.67 0.45 -26.67
CA ASN A 91 -7.21 0.36 -26.84
C ASN A 91 -6.56 1.66 -27.37
N ARG A 92 -7.37 2.66 -27.77
CA ARG A 92 -6.94 3.97 -28.28
C ARG A 92 -6.58 5.00 -27.21
N SER A 93 -6.85 4.74 -25.94
CA SER A 93 -6.47 5.67 -24.88
C SER A 93 -4.94 5.80 -24.78
N SER A 94 -4.45 7.04 -24.66
CA SER A 94 -3.04 7.36 -24.49
C SER A 94 -2.52 7.11 -23.07
N THR A 95 -3.41 6.71 -22.15
CA THR A 95 -3.07 6.47 -20.73
C THR A 95 -3.46 5.05 -20.31
N ASN A 96 -2.74 4.50 -19.36
CA ASN A 96 -3.10 3.34 -18.53
C ASN A 96 -3.77 3.83 -17.24
N GLU A 97 -4.73 3.08 -16.70
CA GLU A 97 -5.37 3.40 -15.42
C GLU A 97 -5.01 2.35 -14.37
N TYR A 98 -4.26 2.77 -13.35
CA TYR A 98 -3.84 1.92 -12.25
C TYR A 98 -4.70 2.21 -11.03
N CYS A 99 -5.55 1.25 -10.66
CA CYS A 99 -6.63 1.44 -9.71
C CYS A 99 -6.31 0.86 -8.34
N PHE A 100 -6.57 1.67 -7.32
CA PHE A 100 -6.48 1.35 -5.92
C PHE A 100 -7.88 1.14 -5.38
N GLY A 101 -8.19 -0.09 -4.96
CA GLY A 101 -9.47 -0.40 -4.34
C GLY A 101 -9.54 0.17 -2.93
N LEU A 102 -10.70 0.67 -2.54
CA LEU A 102 -10.99 1.15 -1.20
C LEU A 102 -12.03 0.26 -0.54
N SER A 103 -11.85 0.02 0.76
CA SER A 103 -12.84 -0.62 1.63
C SER A 103 -13.00 0.17 2.92
N THR A 104 -14.09 -0.06 3.63
CA THR A 104 -14.34 0.55 4.94
C THR A 104 -14.50 -0.50 6.03
N TRP A 105 -13.99 -0.23 7.22
CA TRP A 105 -14.10 -1.15 8.37
C TRP A 105 -15.14 -0.69 9.41
N ALA A 106 -15.64 0.53 9.30
CA ALA A 106 -16.73 1.08 10.10
C ALA A 106 -17.83 1.64 9.20
N ALA A 107 -19.07 1.71 9.73
CA ALA A 107 -20.23 2.24 9.01
C ALA A 107 -20.26 3.78 8.98
N GLU A 108 -19.64 4.44 9.95
CA GLU A 108 -19.63 5.89 10.09
C GLU A 108 -18.19 6.40 10.28
N GLY A 109 -17.95 7.62 9.80
CA GLY A 109 -16.71 8.34 10.01
C GLY A 109 -16.61 9.59 9.14
N ASP A 110 -15.49 10.29 9.27
CA ASP A 110 -15.19 11.49 8.49
C ASP A 110 -15.09 11.15 6.99
N SER A 111 -15.47 12.09 6.12
CA SER A 111 -15.39 11.93 4.66
C SER A 111 -13.96 11.80 4.17
N LEU A 112 -13.71 10.94 3.18
CA LEU A 112 -12.44 10.87 2.47
C LEU A 112 -12.30 12.10 1.55
N SER A 113 -11.45 13.05 1.92
CA SER A 113 -11.27 14.30 1.18
C SER A 113 -10.14 14.22 0.16
N ARG A 114 -9.08 13.46 0.47
CA ARG A 114 -7.84 13.41 -0.29
C ARG A 114 -7.12 12.08 -0.17
N MET A 115 -6.42 11.72 -1.23
CA MET A 115 -5.50 10.59 -1.28
C MET A 115 -4.15 11.06 -1.86
N GLU A 116 -3.05 10.66 -1.24
CA GLU A 116 -1.69 11.05 -1.62
C GLU A 116 -0.87 9.82 -1.96
N TRP A 117 0.03 9.96 -2.93
CA TRP A 117 1.03 8.96 -3.27
C TRP A 117 2.42 9.56 -3.10
N TYR A 118 3.32 8.82 -2.46
CA TYR A 118 4.74 9.14 -2.49
C TYR A 118 5.32 8.69 -3.84
N ALA A 119 5.57 9.65 -4.72
CA ALA A 119 5.75 9.45 -6.15
C ALA A 119 6.82 10.39 -6.69
N ASN A 120 7.63 9.93 -7.64
CA ASN A 120 8.75 10.69 -8.16
C ASN A 120 8.28 11.87 -9.01
N ARG A 121 8.44 13.09 -8.51
CA ARG A 121 7.97 14.31 -9.18
C ARG A 121 8.70 14.62 -10.48
N SER A 122 9.93 14.14 -10.67
CA SER A 122 10.63 14.29 -11.95
C SER A 122 9.87 13.62 -13.11
N LEU A 123 8.99 12.67 -12.78
CA LEU A 123 8.15 11.93 -13.72
C LEU A 123 6.72 12.48 -13.80
N SER A 124 6.47 13.67 -13.24
CA SER A 124 5.13 14.30 -13.20
C SER A 124 4.45 14.43 -14.56
N ALA A 125 5.22 14.66 -15.63
CA ALA A 125 4.70 14.75 -16.99
C ALA A 125 4.06 13.44 -17.48
N TRP A 126 4.35 12.30 -16.83
CA TRP A 126 3.76 11.00 -17.15
C TRP A 126 2.36 10.83 -16.55
N VAL A 127 2.00 11.61 -15.53
CA VAL A 127 0.69 11.53 -14.89
C VAL A 127 -0.28 12.45 -15.62
N ALA A 128 -1.36 11.89 -16.16
CA ALA A 128 -2.40 12.64 -16.84
C ALA A 128 -3.48 13.15 -15.87
N GLY A 129 -3.62 12.52 -14.71
CA GLY A 129 -4.63 12.84 -13.70
C GLY A 129 -5.13 11.59 -13.00
N PHE A 130 -6.35 11.66 -12.49
CA PHE A 130 -7.03 10.56 -11.83
C PHE A 130 -8.41 10.32 -12.41
N THR A 131 -8.88 9.09 -12.29
CA THR A 131 -10.29 8.73 -12.45
C THR A 131 -10.78 8.16 -11.12
N LEU A 132 -11.88 8.71 -10.61
CA LEU A 132 -12.54 8.27 -9.40
C LEU A 132 -13.76 7.45 -9.79
N TYR A 133 -13.86 6.23 -9.27
CA TYR A 133 -15.01 5.35 -9.44
C TYR A 133 -15.68 5.15 -8.08
N SER A 134 -16.70 5.96 -7.79
CA SER A 134 -17.49 5.81 -6.56
C SER A 134 -18.26 4.48 -6.58
N SER A 135 -18.47 3.87 -5.42
CA SER A 135 -19.34 2.69 -5.27
C SER A 135 -20.78 2.97 -5.70
N THR A 136 -21.21 4.23 -5.63
CA THR A 136 -22.55 4.68 -6.04
C THR A 136 -22.69 4.87 -7.55
N GLY A 137 -21.65 4.56 -8.34
CA GLY A 137 -21.66 4.61 -9.81
C GLY A 137 -21.22 5.95 -10.43
N ASN A 138 -20.94 6.97 -9.62
CA ASN A 138 -20.41 8.24 -10.12
C ASN A 138 -18.95 8.09 -10.55
N ILE A 139 -18.63 8.54 -11.76
CA ILE A 139 -17.27 8.58 -12.31
C ILE A 139 -16.83 10.03 -12.45
N THR A 140 -15.72 10.39 -11.81
CA THR A 140 -15.18 11.75 -11.81
C THR A 140 -13.73 11.75 -12.25
N ALA A 141 -13.36 12.63 -13.18
CA ALA A 141 -11.95 12.84 -13.53
C ALA A 141 -11.38 14.01 -12.72
N LEU A 142 -10.18 13.85 -12.19
CA LEU A 142 -9.45 14.89 -11.48
C LEU A 142 -8.11 15.18 -12.15
N PRO A 143 -7.63 16.44 -12.11
CA PRO A 143 -6.28 16.76 -12.58
C PRO A 143 -5.22 16.20 -11.62
N ALA A 144 -4.03 15.92 -12.15
CA ALA A 144 -2.87 15.60 -11.33
C ALA A 144 -2.42 16.87 -10.58
N ARG A 145 -2.28 16.79 -9.26
CA ARG A 145 -1.70 17.85 -8.43
C ARG A 145 -0.48 17.32 -7.71
N TRP A 146 0.54 18.16 -7.56
CA TRP A 146 1.78 17.84 -6.86
C TRP A 146 1.98 18.80 -5.71
N ALA A 147 2.24 18.28 -4.52
CA ALA A 147 2.38 19.07 -3.31
C ALA A 147 3.77 18.92 -2.67
N THR A 148 4.02 19.79 -1.70
CA THR A 148 5.21 19.73 -0.85
C THR A 148 4.84 19.03 0.45
N GLY A 149 5.55 17.95 0.74
CA GLY A 149 5.56 17.20 1.98
C GLY A 149 5.93 18.04 3.20
N SER A 150 5.55 17.57 4.38
CA SER A 150 5.86 18.20 5.67
C SER A 150 7.36 18.37 5.94
N ASN A 151 8.22 17.56 5.30
CA ASN A 151 9.67 17.67 5.39
C ASN A 151 10.31 18.48 4.24
N GLY A 152 9.51 19.13 3.38
CA GLY A 152 9.98 19.88 2.21
C GLY A 152 10.14 19.06 0.93
N SER A 153 9.96 17.73 0.96
CA SER A 153 9.94 16.89 -0.26
C SER A 153 8.84 17.34 -1.21
N THR A 154 9.09 17.37 -2.51
CA THR A 154 8.06 17.71 -3.51
C THR A 154 7.39 16.50 -4.14
N ASP A 155 7.69 15.31 -3.64
CA ASP A 155 7.37 14.02 -4.24
C ASP A 155 6.00 13.47 -3.83
N ILE A 156 5.03 14.38 -3.70
CA ILE A 156 3.68 14.02 -3.27
C ILE A 156 2.70 14.27 -4.41
N LEU A 157 2.21 13.19 -5.02
CA LEU A 157 1.11 13.24 -5.98
C LEU A 157 -0.21 13.21 -5.21
N GLN A 158 -1.17 14.07 -5.55
CA GLN A 158 -2.43 14.22 -4.81
C GLN A 158 -3.68 14.13 -5.69
N ALA A 159 -4.64 13.31 -5.26
CA ALA A 159 -6.03 13.38 -5.67
C ALA A 159 -6.81 14.13 -4.59
N ASN A 160 -7.11 15.40 -4.86
CA ASN A 160 -7.87 16.29 -3.96
C ASN A 160 -9.35 16.29 -4.32
N GLU A 161 -10.20 16.81 -3.43
CA GLU A 161 -11.63 17.02 -3.70
C GLU A 161 -12.38 15.70 -3.98
N ILE A 162 -11.96 14.60 -3.35
CA ILE A 162 -12.66 13.31 -3.43
C ILE A 162 -14.02 13.43 -2.74
N ASN A 163 -14.04 13.97 -1.53
CA ASN A 163 -15.21 14.25 -0.70
C ASN A 163 -16.23 13.10 -0.62
N TRP A 164 -15.73 11.87 -0.48
CA TRP A 164 -16.56 10.67 -0.40
C TRP A 164 -16.99 10.37 1.03
N THR A 165 -18.26 10.04 1.21
CA THR A 165 -18.75 9.42 2.44
C THR A 165 -18.26 7.97 2.55
N THR A 166 -18.39 7.38 3.74
CA THR A 166 -18.11 5.95 3.98
C THR A 166 -18.81 5.05 2.94
N THR A 167 -20.09 5.33 2.64
CA THR A 167 -20.86 4.59 1.64
C THR A 167 -20.25 4.71 0.25
N GLN A 168 -19.89 5.93 -0.17
CA GLN A 168 -19.31 6.17 -1.49
C GLN A 168 -17.92 5.56 -1.66
N ALA A 169 -17.13 5.51 -0.58
CA ALA A 169 -15.78 4.97 -0.59
C ALA A 169 -15.74 3.43 -0.50
N ASN A 170 -16.73 2.79 0.14
CA ASN A 170 -16.73 1.34 0.32
C ASN A 170 -16.93 0.59 -1.00
N GLY A 171 -15.88 -0.08 -1.50
CA GLY A 171 -15.86 -0.72 -2.82
C GLY A 171 -15.53 0.25 -3.97
N ALA A 172 -15.16 1.49 -3.67
CA ALA A 172 -14.74 2.46 -4.65
C ALA A 172 -13.33 2.18 -5.17
N MET A 173 -12.96 2.85 -6.26
CA MET A 173 -11.59 2.83 -6.77
C MET A 173 -11.11 4.23 -7.10
N VAL A 174 -9.84 4.49 -6.77
CA VAL A 174 -9.12 5.69 -7.21
C VAL A 174 -8.04 5.25 -8.18
N CYS A 175 -8.10 5.71 -9.43
CA CYS A 175 -7.21 5.26 -10.49
C CYS A 175 -6.26 6.37 -10.93
N VAL A 176 -4.96 6.09 -10.89
CA VAL A 176 -3.93 7.01 -11.42
C VAL A 176 -3.82 6.78 -12.93
N ARG A 177 -4.02 7.86 -13.70
CA ARG A 177 -3.89 7.83 -15.16
C ARG A 177 -2.45 8.12 -15.56
N VAL A 178 -1.74 7.12 -16.07
CA VAL A 178 -0.33 7.22 -16.46
C VAL A 178 -0.20 7.11 -17.98
N LYS A 179 0.50 8.03 -18.63
CA LYS A 179 0.69 8.02 -20.09
C LYS A 179 1.48 6.80 -20.55
N LYS A 180 1.01 6.13 -21.60
CA LYS A 180 1.72 5.02 -22.24
C LYS A 180 3.05 5.52 -22.86
N PRO A 181 4.12 4.70 -22.87
CA PRO A 181 4.20 3.31 -22.42
C PRO A 181 4.62 3.15 -20.94
N ARG A 182 4.49 4.21 -20.13
CA ARG A 182 4.98 4.22 -18.74
C ARG A 182 4.03 3.45 -17.82
N THR A 183 4.57 3.01 -16.69
CA THR A 183 3.82 2.28 -15.66
C THR A 183 3.81 3.03 -14.35
N LEU A 184 2.78 2.79 -13.52
CA LEU A 184 2.73 3.36 -12.17
C LEU A 184 3.90 2.90 -11.30
N GLN A 185 4.36 1.66 -11.49
CA GLN A 185 5.49 1.11 -10.76
C GLN A 185 6.76 1.95 -10.93
N GLN A 186 6.98 2.53 -12.12
CA GLN A 186 8.11 3.42 -12.39
C GLN A 186 7.95 4.79 -11.73
N LEU A 187 6.73 5.18 -11.36
CA LEU A 187 6.44 6.44 -10.69
C LEU A 187 6.73 6.37 -9.20
N CYS A 188 6.64 5.17 -8.59
CA CYS A 188 6.87 4.98 -7.16
C CYS A 188 8.38 4.84 -6.85
N PHE A 189 8.81 5.27 -5.66
CA PHE A 189 10.24 5.37 -5.32
C PHE A 189 10.93 4.04 -5.01
N GLU A 190 10.18 3.09 -4.45
CA GLU A 190 10.72 1.79 -4.09
C GLU A 190 10.39 0.79 -5.18
N ASP A 191 11.36 -0.07 -5.51
CA ASP A 191 11.20 -1.13 -6.50
C ASP A 191 9.95 -1.94 -6.15
N ARG A 192 8.86 -1.68 -6.89
CA ARG A 192 7.54 -2.34 -6.83
C ARG A 192 6.55 -1.87 -5.76
N LEU A 193 6.91 -0.93 -4.89
CA LEU A 193 6.05 -0.47 -3.80
C LEU A 193 5.62 0.99 -3.98
N CYS A 194 4.32 1.22 -3.86
CA CYS A 194 3.71 2.54 -3.82
C CYS A 194 3.15 2.79 -2.42
N TYR A 195 3.49 3.93 -1.84
CA TYR A 195 2.93 4.38 -0.57
C TYR A 195 1.75 5.29 -0.82
N VAL A 196 0.65 5.02 -0.14
CA VAL A 196 -0.61 5.73 -0.31
C VAL A 196 -1.12 6.21 1.04
N SER A 197 -1.39 7.50 1.18
CA SER A 197 -1.92 8.08 2.41
C SER A 197 -3.33 8.61 2.18
N LEU A 198 -4.26 8.31 3.09
CA LEU A 198 -5.65 8.78 3.02
C LEU A 198 -5.87 9.94 3.97
N PHE A 199 -6.72 10.90 3.63
CA PHE A 199 -6.99 12.07 4.47
C PHE A 199 -8.50 12.30 4.62
N GLY A 200 -8.91 12.56 5.86
CA GLY A 200 -10.25 13.04 6.21
C GLY A 200 -10.45 14.50 5.85
N SER A 201 -11.61 15.07 6.19
CA SER A 201 -11.89 16.50 6.01
C SER A 201 -11.00 17.40 6.88
N SER A 202 -10.64 16.96 8.10
CA SER A 202 -9.71 17.71 8.96
C SER A 202 -8.27 17.71 8.43
N GLY A 203 -7.89 16.62 7.75
CA GLY A 203 -6.54 16.38 7.25
C GLY A 203 -5.52 15.97 8.32
N ASP A 204 -5.94 15.75 9.57
CA ASP A 204 -5.05 15.45 10.69
C ASP A 204 -4.79 13.94 10.87
N ARG A 205 -5.72 13.11 10.37
CA ARG A 205 -5.61 11.65 10.32
C ARG A 205 -5.13 11.23 8.94
N CYS A 206 -3.99 10.56 8.88
CA CYS A 206 -3.47 10.04 7.64
C CYS A 206 -2.85 8.64 7.73
N PRO A 207 -3.69 7.57 7.74
CA PRO A 207 -3.16 6.22 7.60
C PRO A 207 -2.46 6.09 6.24
N THR A 208 -1.29 5.45 6.28
CA THR A 208 -0.46 5.21 5.10
C THR A 208 -0.35 3.72 4.84
N PHE A 209 -0.63 3.31 3.61
CA PHE A 209 -0.69 1.95 3.14
C PHE A 209 0.42 1.70 2.14
N LYS A 210 1.06 0.54 2.25
CA LYS A 210 1.91 0.02 1.17
C LYS A 210 1.02 -0.69 0.17
N THR A 211 1.38 -0.58 -1.10
CA THR A 211 0.64 -1.22 -2.18
C THR A 211 1.59 -1.66 -3.29
N ALA A 212 1.26 -2.76 -3.94
CA ALA A 212 2.06 -3.32 -5.04
C ALA A 212 1.19 -3.64 -6.25
N LEU A 213 1.80 -3.79 -7.42
CA LEU A 213 1.08 -4.27 -8.60
C LEU A 213 0.60 -5.70 -8.37
N ARG A 214 -0.69 -5.95 -8.62
CA ARG A 214 -1.24 -7.31 -8.65
C ARG A 214 -0.53 -8.12 -9.74
N GLN A 215 0.18 -9.17 -9.36
CA GLN A 215 0.71 -10.15 -10.31
C GLN A 215 -0.46 -10.95 -10.88
N THR A 216 -0.59 -10.95 -12.20
CA THR A 216 -1.60 -11.70 -12.96
C THR A 216 -0.98 -12.94 -13.59
#